data_AF-A0A5C9BVY7-F1
#
_entry.id   AF-A0A5C9BVY7-F1
#
_cell.length_a   1.000
_cell.length_b   1.000
_cell.length_c   1.000
_cell.angle_alpha   90.00
_cell.angle_beta   90.00
_cell.angle_gamma   90.00
#
_symmetry.space_group_name_H-M   'P 1'
#
loop_
_entity.id
_entity.type
_entity.pdbx_description
1 polymer ?
#
loop_
_entity_poly.entity_id
_entity_poly.type
_entity_poly.pdbx_seq_one_letter_code
_entity_poly.pdbx_strand_id
1 'polypeptide(L)'
;HHQSEDYNFTVSARITIFQAIARGLFWSVLPLIGFDPKMITILLLIHGAYPFFTHTQLIGKLGWLEFVFVTPSHHRVHHSSNLAYLDKNYGDVLIIWDKLFGTYAEEKEAPVYGLTTPLNSHSFLWQHFHFMLEMAFAFKQASGFKNKWLVLFGRPDQIDHRIRPYLERKLLSRNQQGEQTRWLRQFILAQTCFTLLLLFTVVLFEFYLKPIQLGIAAAFIVFSVISTGAMLEQKRWVFNLDFARLGLVGIFIFSFIPSAPLLLLILFILAIILIYYKTIQQQYVSRLYTYT
;
A
#
# COMPACT_ATOMS: atom_id res chain seq x y z
N HIS A 1 -4.17 -7.32 -0.38
CA HIS A 1 -3.21 -8.23 0.28
C HIS A 1 -2.55 -9.17 -0.75
N HIS A 2 -3.30 -9.99 -1.49
CA HIS A 2 -2.78 -10.98 -2.47
C HIS A 2 -2.28 -10.44 -3.82
N GLN A 3 -2.01 -9.13 -3.97
CA GLN A 3 -1.72 -8.57 -5.29
C GLN A 3 -0.27 -8.81 -5.75
N SER A 4 0.67 -9.07 -4.84
CA SER A 4 2.09 -9.19 -5.22
C SER A 4 2.32 -10.48 -6.03
N GLU A 5 2.98 -10.36 -7.17
CA GLU A 5 3.46 -11.51 -7.96
C GLU A 5 4.76 -12.09 -7.35
N ASP A 6 5.53 -11.27 -6.64
CA ASP A 6 6.65 -11.70 -5.82
C ASP A 6 6.16 -12.10 -4.43
N TYR A 7 6.33 -13.35 -4.03
CA TYR A 7 6.00 -13.81 -2.68
C TYR A 7 7.24 -13.87 -1.79
N ASN A 8 7.38 -12.88 -0.91
CA ASN A 8 8.50 -12.70 0.01
C ASN A 8 8.04 -12.01 1.32
N PHE A 9 8.97 -11.82 2.26
CA PHE A 9 8.66 -11.21 3.57
C PHE A 9 8.04 -9.81 3.51
N THR A 10 8.27 -9.02 2.46
CA THR A 10 7.65 -7.69 2.36
C THR A 10 6.14 -7.77 2.09
N VAL A 11 5.65 -8.90 1.58
CA VAL A 11 4.21 -9.14 1.37
C VAL A 11 3.47 -9.25 2.71
N SER A 12 4.12 -9.72 3.78
CA SER A 12 3.52 -9.80 5.11
C SER A 12 3.18 -8.40 5.67
N ALA A 13 3.99 -7.41 5.35
CA ALA A 13 3.80 -6.01 5.73
C ALA A 13 2.78 -5.28 4.86
N ARG A 14 2.25 -5.92 3.80
CA ARG A 14 1.35 -5.28 2.84
C ARG A 14 -0.10 -5.31 3.33
N ILE A 15 -0.51 -4.17 3.90
CA ILE A 15 -1.86 -3.93 4.42
C ILE A 15 -2.45 -2.72 3.69
N THR A 16 -3.72 -2.80 3.27
CA THR A 16 -4.41 -1.63 2.69
C THR A 16 -4.89 -0.67 3.78
N ILE A 17 -5.10 0.60 3.44
CA ILE A 17 -5.60 1.62 4.39
C ILE A 17 -6.92 1.16 5.04
N PHE A 18 -7.85 0.65 4.23
CA PHE A 18 -9.14 0.16 4.74
C PHE A 18 -8.96 -1.04 5.67
N GLN A 19 -8.06 -1.98 5.33
CA GLN A 19 -7.76 -3.13 6.18
C GLN A 19 -7.16 -2.69 7.52
N ALA A 20 -6.29 -1.68 7.54
CA ALA A 20 -5.74 -1.12 8.76
C ALA A 20 -6.83 -0.50 9.66
N ILE A 21 -7.74 0.29 9.09
CA ILE A 21 -8.87 0.88 9.81
C ILE A 21 -9.80 -0.21 10.36
N ALA A 22 -10.20 -1.16 9.51
CA ALA A 22 -11.11 -2.24 9.90
C ALA A 22 -10.50 -3.10 11.03
N ARG A 23 -9.22 -3.45 10.93
CA ARG A 23 -8.49 -4.16 12.00
C ARG A 23 -8.45 -3.33 13.28
N GLY A 24 -8.11 -2.05 13.19
CA GLY A 24 -8.06 -1.14 14.34
C GLY A 24 -9.39 -1.08 15.09
N LEU A 25 -10.50 -0.89 14.35
CA LEU A 25 -11.85 -0.89 14.93
C LEU A 25 -12.20 -2.23 15.58
N PHE A 26 -11.93 -3.33 14.90
CA PHE A 26 -12.20 -4.68 15.43
C PHE A 26 -11.48 -4.91 16.76
N TRP A 27 -10.18 -4.63 16.83
CA TRP A 27 -9.39 -4.83 18.04
C TRP A 27 -9.73 -3.83 19.16
N SER A 28 -10.19 -2.62 18.83
CA SER A 28 -10.60 -1.62 19.83
C SER A 28 -11.86 -1.99 20.62
N VAL A 29 -12.63 -2.98 20.18
CA VAL A 29 -13.79 -3.47 20.93
C VAL A 29 -13.36 -4.23 22.19
N LEU A 30 -12.23 -4.93 22.15
CA LEU A 30 -11.81 -5.82 23.24
C LEU A 30 -11.57 -5.07 24.57
N PRO A 31 -10.87 -3.92 24.62
CA PRO A 31 -10.77 -3.14 25.86
C PRO A 31 -12.13 -2.68 26.40
N LEU A 32 -13.08 -2.35 25.51
CA LEU A 32 -14.40 -1.86 25.91
C LEU A 32 -15.25 -2.94 26.58
N ILE A 33 -15.03 -4.21 26.26
CA ILE A 33 -15.71 -5.36 26.88
C ILE A 33 -14.91 -5.97 28.05
N GLY A 34 -13.85 -5.30 28.51
CA GLY A 34 -13.15 -5.62 29.77
C GLY A 34 -11.82 -6.35 29.63
N PHE A 35 -11.28 -6.54 28.42
CA PHE A 35 -9.95 -7.13 28.25
C PHE A 35 -8.84 -6.11 28.53
N ASP A 36 -7.78 -6.54 29.22
CA ASP A 36 -6.63 -5.68 29.54
C ASP A 36 -5.92 -5.19 28.26
N PRO A 37 -5.73 -3.87 28.06
CA PRO A 37 -5.07 -3.33 26.88
C PRO A 37 -3.65 -3.86 26.65
N LYS A 38 -2.86 -4.10 27.71
CA LYS A 38 -1.49 -4.62 27.58
C LYS A 38 -1.50 -6.04 27.05
N MET A 39 -2.44 -6.87 27.49
CA MET A 39 -2.61 -8.22 26.96
C MET A 39 -2.90 -8.19 25.46
N ILE A 40 -3.82 -7.32 25.04
CA ILE A 40 -4.18 -7.15 23.62
C ILE A 40 -2.97 -6.67 22.81
N THR A 41 -2.21 -5.69 23.32
CA THR A 41 -0.99 -5.20 22.66
C THR A 41 0.03 -6.33 22.46
N ILE A 42 0.30 -7.14 23.49
CA ILE A 42 1.24 -8.27 23.38
C ILE A 42 0.76 -9.28 22.34
N LEU A 43 -0.52 -9.64 22.35
CA LEU A 43 -1.09 -10.56 21.36
C LEU A 43 -1.02 -9.99 19.94
N LEU A 44 -1.30 -8.71 19.76
CA LEU A 44 -1.17 -8.02 18.48
C LEU A 44 0.27 -7.99 17.97
N LEU A 45 1.27 -7.87 18.84
CA LEU A 45 2.67 -7.94 18.46
C LEU A 45 3.05 -9.34 17.98
N ILE A 46 2.65 -10.38 18.73
CA ILE A 46 2.89 -11.78 18.34
C ILE A 46 2.18 -12.10 17.02
N HIS A 47 0.90 -11.74 16.92
CA HIS A 47 0.11 -11.88 15.70
C HIS A 47 0.69 -11.06 14.55
N GLY A 48 1.27 -9.88 14.79
CA GLY A 48 1.91 -9.08 13.75
C GLY A 48 3.24 -9.67 13.26
N ALA A 49 3.97 -10.36 14.14
CA ALA A 49 5.22 -11.04 13.81
C ALA A 49 4.99 -12.37 13.07
N TYR A 50 3.91 -13.08 13.38
CA TYR A 50 3.63 -14.41 12.83
C TYR A 50 3.57 -14.47 11.29
N PRO A 51 2.93 -13.50 10.58
CA PRO A 51 2.95 -13.45 9.12
C PRO A 51 4.35 -13.45 8.50
N PHE A 52 5.38 -12.92 9.18
CA PHE A 52 6.74 -13.00 8.63
C PHE A 52 7.24 -14.44 8.57
N PHE A 53 6.86 -15.30 9.51
CA PHE A 53 7.17 -16.72 9.43
C PHE A 53 6.45 -17.40 8.26
N THR A 54 5.19 -17.07 8.00
CA THR A 54 4.37 -17.71 6.96
C THR A 54 4.67 -17.21 5.54
N HIS A 55 5.16 -15.98 5.37
CA HIS A 55 5.45 -15.36 4.07
C HIS A 55 6.85 -15.70 3.53
N THR A 56 7.07 -16.98 3.25
CA THR A 56 8.32 -17.45 2.64
C THR A 56 8.09 -18.61 1.68
N GLN A 57 8.93 -18.70 0.66
CA GLN A 57 9.03 -19.85 -0.25
C GLN A 57 10.10 -20.85 0.20
N LEU A 58 10.97 -20.46 1.15
CA LEU A 58 12.14 -21.26 1.54
C LEU A 58 11.77 -22.48 2.40
N ILE A 59 10.69 -22.37 3.18
CA ILE A 59 10.24 -23.41 4.09
C ILE A 59 9.18 -24.26 3.37
N GLY A 60 9.46 -25.55 3.22
CA GLY A 60 8.53 -26.53 2.66
C GLY A 60 7.39 -26.90 3.63
N LYS A 61 6.98 -28.18 3.60
CA LYS A 61 5.98 -28.72 4.53
C LYS A 61 6.61 -29.03 5.89
N LEU A 62 5.88 -28.74 6.97
CA LEU A 62 6.38 -28.90 8.35
C LEU A 62 5.80 -30.12 9.08
N GLY A 63 5.09 -31.01 8.38
CA GLY A 63 4.62 -32.27 8.94
C GLY A 63 3.59 -32.06 10.04
N TRP A 64 3.87 -32.54 11.26
CA TRP A 64 2.90 -32.53 12.36
C TRP A 64 2.44 -31.11 12.76
N LEU A 65 3.27 -30.09 12.54
CA LEU A 65 2.91 -28.69 12.81
C LEU A 65 1.74 -28.22 11.94
N GLU A 66 1.58 -28.79 10.74
CA GLU A 66 0.50 -28.47 9.79
C GLU A 66 -0.88 -28.99 10.23
N PHE A 67 -0.94 -29.75 11.32
CA PHE A 67 -2.21 -30.14 11.92
C PHE A 67 -2.73 -29.10 12.91
N VAL A 68 -1.87 -28.21 13.41
CA VAL A 68 -2.21 -27.23 14.44
C VAL A 68 -2.09 -25.80 13.92
N PHE A 69 -0.99 -25.49 13.23
CA PHE A 69 -0.62 -24.14 12.83
C PHE A 69 -0.75 -23.92 11.32
N VAL A 70 -0.99 -22.66 10.95
CA VAL A 70 -0.86 -22.18 9.58
C VAL A 70 0.64 -22.08 9.26
N THR A 71 1.12 -22.88 8.32
CA THR A 71 2.54 -22.94 7.96
C THR A 71 2.79 -22.14 6.68
N PRO A 72 4.05 -21.94 6.27
CA PRO A 72 4.36 -21.33 4.99
C PRO A 72 3.67 -22.02 3.80
N SER A 73 3.53 -23.36 3.84
CA SER A 73 2.81 -24.11 2.81
C SER A 73 1.32 -23.74 2.75
N HIS A 74 0.65 -23.67 3.90
CA HIS A 74 -0.75 -23.23 3.96
C HIS A 74 -0.92 -21.80 3.43
N HIS A 75 -0.01 -20.90 3.80
CA HIS A 75 -0.11 -19.49 3.44
C HIS A 75 0.26 -19.21 1.98
N ARG A 76 1.13 -20.01 1.36
CA ARG A 76 1.36 -19.96 -0.09
C ARG A 76 0.11 -20.31 -0.89
N VAL A 77 -0.62 -21.34 -0.47
CA VAL A 77 -1.93 -21.69 -1.04
C VAL A 77 -2.91 -20.52 -0.90
N HIS A 78 -2.96 -19.88 0.27
CA HIS A 78 -3.80 -18.69 0.48
C HIS A 78 -3.47 -17.52 -0.46
N HIS A 79 -2.19 -17.30 -0.76
CA HIS A 79 -1.73 -16.26 -1.68
C HIS A 79 -1.74 -16.65 -3.16
N SER A 80 -2.18 -17.87 -3.48
CA SER A 80 -2.16 -18.40 -4.82
C SER A 80 -3.33 -17.91 -5.66
N SER A 81 -3.07 -17.72 -6.95
CA SER A 81 -4.05 -17.47 -8.00
C SER A 81 -4.40 -18.71 -8.82
N ASN A 82 -3.76 -19.87 -8.58
CA ASN A 82 -4.17 -21.15 -9.18
C ASN A 82 -5.63 -21.46 -8.87
N LEU A 83 -6.37 -21.95 -9.87
CA LEU A 83 -7.80 -22.27 -9.74
C LEU A 83 -8.08 -23.24 -8.58
N ALA A 84 -7.20 -24.21 -8.33
CA ALA A 84 -7.32 -25.18 -7.25
C ALA A 84 -7.17 -24.59 -5.83
N TYR A 85 -6.61 -23.39 -5.71
CA TYR A 85 -6.26 -22.73 -4.44
C TYR A 85 -7.07 -21.47 -4.16
N LEU A 86 -7.94 -21.05 -5.09
CA LEU A 86 -8.84 -19.94 -4.85
C LEU A 86 -9.75 -20.25 -3.65
N ASP A 87 -9.91 -19.25 -2.78
CA ASP A 87 -10.81 -19.33 -1.63
C ASP A 87 -10.47 -20.45 -0.63
N LYS A 88 -9.16 -20.63 -0.36
CA LYS A 88 -8.62 -21.62 0.57
C LYS A 88 -7.69 -21.02 1.63
N ASN A 89 -7.56 -21.76 2.74
CA ASN A 89 -6.62 -21.50 3.83
C ASN A 89 -6.69 -20.06 4.40
N TYR A 90 -7.84 -19.66 4.92
CA TYR A 90 -8.10 -18.32 5.46
C TYR A 90 -7.53 -18.08 6.86
N GLY A 91 -7.19 -19.13 7.61
CA GLY A 91 -6.66 -19.04 8.96
C GLY A 91 -5.32 -18.31 8.98
N ASP A 92 -5.14 -17.43 9.98
CA ASP A 92 -3.89 -16.65 10.12
C ASP A 92 -2.84 -17.39 10.95
N VAL A 93 -3.23 -18.01 12.07
CA VAL A 93 -2.32 -18.73 12.99
C VAL A 93 -2.69 -20.21 13.14
N LEU A 94 -3.98 -20.53 13.31
CA LEU A 94 -4.45 -21.89 13.56
C LEU A 94 -5.18 -22.44 12.35
N ILE A 95 -4.75 -23.61 11.86
CA ILE A 95 -5.33 -24.26 10.68
C ILE A 95 -6.66 -24.97 10.98
N ILE A 96 -6.99 -25.15 12.26
CA ILE A 96 -8.22 -25.83 12.69
C ILE A 96 -9.47 -25.15 12.11
N TRP A 97 -9.45 -23.83 11.96
CA TRP A 97 -10.57 -23.09 11.39
C TRP A 97 -10.84 -23.51 9.95
N ASP A 98 -9.81 -23.61 9.12
CA ASP A 98 -9.96 -24.06 7.74
C ASP A 98 -10.43 -25.51 7.61
N LYS A 99 -9.98 -26.37 8.53
CA LYS A 99 -10.42 -27.76 8.56
C LYS A 99 -11.87 -27.88 9.02
N LEU A 100 -12.28 -27.09 10.01
CA LEU A 100 -13.65 -27.07 10.54
C LEU A 100 -14.65 -26.53 9.51
N PHE A 101 -14.27 -25.47 8.78
CA PHE A 101 -15.15 -24.81 7.81
C PHE A 101 -14.98 -25.31 6.36
N GLY A 102 -14.13 -26.32 6.14
CA GLY A 102 -13.96 -26.95 4.83
C GLY A 102 -13.22 -26.09 3.79
N THR A 103 -12.47 -25.09 4.24
CA THR A 103 -11.67 -24.18 3.40
C THR A 103 -10.20 -24.61 3.32
N TYR A 104 -9.82 -25.69 4.00
CA TYR A 104 -8.49 -26.25 3.91
C TYR A 104 -8.17 -26.79 2.51
N ALA A 105 -6.98 -26.45 2.00
CA ALA A 105 -6.37 -27.09 0.85
C ALA A 105 -4.86 -27.31 1.07
N GLU A 106 -4.40 -28.48 0.66
CA GLU A 106 -2.99 -28.84 0.67
C GLU A 106 -2.27 -28.27 -0.55
N GLU A 107 -1.04 -27.78 -0.36
CA GLU A 107 -0.14 -27.42 -1.47
C GLU A 107 0.33 -28.70 -2.20
N LYS A 108 -0.18 -28.90 -3.41
CA LYS A 108 0.08 -30.05 -4.31
C LYS A 108 0.75 -29.65 -5.62
N GLU A 109 0.48 -28.44 -6.09
CA GLU A 109 0.97 -27.80 -7.31
C GLU A 109 1.74 -26.54 -6.91
N ALA A 110 2.70 -26.13 -7.74
CA ALA A 110 3.44 -24.90 -7.52
C ALA A 110 2.49 -23.67 -7.56
N PRO A 111 2.44 -22.85 -6.49
CA PRO A 111 1.61 -21.65 -6.46
C PRO A 111 2.08 -20.58 -7.44
N VAL A 112 1.13 -19.96 -8.13
CA VAL A 112 1.30 -18.74 -8.94
C VAL A 112 0.71 -17.58 -8.16
N TYR A 113 1.53 -16.60 -7.79
CA TYR A 113 1.10 -15.50 -6.93
C TYR A 113 0.54 -14.32 -7.74
N GLY A 114 -0.18 -13.44 -7.03
CA GLY A 114 -0.77 -12.25 -7.60
C GLY A 114 -2.29 -12.36 -7.73
N LEU A 115 -2.88 -11.40 -8.43
CA LEU A 115 -4.33 -11.43 -8.71
C LEU A 115 -4.60 -12.26 -9.97
N THR A 116 -5.74 -12.95 -10.00
CA THR A 116 -6.28 -13.59 -11.21
C THR A 116 -6.48 -12.60 -12.37
N THR A 117 -6.61 -11.31 -12.07
CA THR A 117 -6.57 -10.21 -13.04
C THR A 117 -5.54 -9.18 -12.57
N PRO A 118 -4.34 -9.11 -13.18
CA PRO A 118 -3.25 -8.22 -12.78
C PRO A 118 -3.63 -6.73 -12.85
N LEU A 119 -3.03 -5.92 -11.96
CA LEU A 119 -3.32 -4.48 -11.85
C LEU A 119 -2.46 -3.57 -12.72
N ASN A 120 -1.39 -4.09 -13.35
CA ASN A 120 -0.56 -3.42 -14.37
C ASN A 120 -0.26 -1.92 -14.10
N SER A 121 -0.04 -1.55 -12.84
CA SER A 121 0.12 -0.17 -12.39
C SER A 121 0.91 -0.11 -11.09
N HIS A 122 1.82 0.87 -11.02
CA HIS A 122 2.62 1.19 -9.83
C HIS A 122 2.05 2.39 -9.06
N SER A 123 0.94 2.97 -9.52
CA SER A 123 0.24 4.06 -8.83
C SER A 123 -0.20 3.62 -7.44
N PHE A 124 0.38 4.26 -6.41
CA PHE A 124 0.01 4.03 -5.01
C PHE A 124 -1.51 4.12 -4.80
N LEU A 125 -2.14 5.17 -5.35
CA LEU A 125 -3.57 5.39 -5.20
C LEU A 125 -4.39 4.30 -5.89
N TRP A 126 -4.01 3.91 -7.11
CA TRP A 126 -4.72 2.84 -7.81
C TRP A 126 -4.64 1.52 -7.04
N GLN A 127 -3.44 1.13 -6.58
CA GLN A 127 -3.24 -0.10 -5.82
C GLN A 127 -4.05 -0.17 -4.51
N HIS A 128 -4.34 0.97 -3.88
CA HIS A 128 -5.13 1.02 -2.64
C HIS A 128 -6.63 1.14 -2.87
N PHE A 129 -7.05 1.81 -3.95
CA PHE A 129 -8.44 2.25 -4.11
C PHE A 129 -9.15 1.66 -5.35
N HIS A 130 -8.47 0.94 -6.25
CA HIS A 130 -9.09 0.42 -7.48
C HIS A 130 -10.36 -0.39 -7.19
N PHE A 131 -10.33 -1.29 -6.21
CA PHE A 131 -11.47 -2.16 -5.90
C PHE A 131 -12.64 -1.36 -5.33
N MET A 132 -12.38 -0.31 -4.54
CA MET A 132 -13.44 0.60 -4.06
C MET A 132 -14.09 1.36 -5.21
N LEU A 133 -13.32 1.76 -6.23
CA LEU A 133 -13.84 2.40 -7.44
C LEU A 133 -14.64 1.41 -8.30
N GLU A 134 -14.18 0.17 -8.44
CA GLU A 134 -14.92 -0.93 -9.10
C GLU A 134 -16.27 -1.14 -8.41
N MET A 135 -16.27 -1.25 -7.08
CA MET A 135 -17.46 -1.44 -6.27
C MET A 135 -18.42 -0.24 -6.36
N ALA A 136 -17.90 0.99 -6.31
CA ALA A 136 -18.71 2.20 -6.48
C ALA A 136 -19.33 2.30 -7.88
N PHE A 137 -18.60 1.90 -8.92
CA PHE A 137 -19.10 1.86 -10.29
C PHE A 137 -20.14 0.75 -10.48
N ALA A 138 -19.91 -0.44 -9.95
CA ALA A 138 -20.86 -1.54 -9.94
C ALA A 138 -22.15 -1.17 -9.18
N PHE A 139 -22.02 -0.53 -8.01
CA PHE A 139 -23.16 -0.09 -7.19
C PHE A 139 -24.03 0.95 -7.92
N LYS A 140 -23.40 1.85 -8.69
CA LYS A 140 -24.11 2.83 -9.53
C LYS A 140 -24.87 2.16 -10.69
N GLN A 141 -24.33 1.09 -11.26
CA GLN A 141 -24.98 0.34 -12.34
C GLN A 141 -26.05 -0.64 -11.83
N ALA A 142 -25.93 -1.13 -10.61
CA ALA A 142 -26.86 -2.09 -10.02
C ALA A 142 -28.26 -1.48 -9.84
N SER A 143 -29.27 -2.14 -10.41
CA SER A 143 -30.67 -1.80 -10.25
C SER A 143 -31.30 -2.54 -9.06
N GLY A 144 -32.13 -1.85 -8.28
CA GLY A 144 -32.81 -2.43 -7.13
C GLY A 144 -31.95 -2.60 -5.87
N PHE A 145 -32.62 -2.69 -4.72
CA PHE A 145 -31.98 -2.77 -3.41
C PHE A 145 -31.13 -4.04 -3.25
N LYS A 146 -31.66 -5.20 -3.68
CA LYS A 146 -30.98 -6.50 -3.55
C LYS A 146 -29.63 -6.52 -4.28
N ASN A 147 -29.57 -6.07 -5.53
CA ASN A 147 -28.32 -6.08 -6.31
C ASN A 147 -27.29 -5.10 -5.72
N LYS A 148 -27.75 -3.93 -5.26
CA LYS A 148 -26.89 -2.98 -4.54
C LYS A 148 -26.32 -3.57 -3.25
N TRP A 149 -27.13 -4.33 -2.50
CA TRP A 149 -26.68 -5.05 -1.31
C TRP A 149 -25.65 -6.13 -1.65
N LEU A 150 -25.89 -6.90 -2.71
CA LEU A 150 -24.94 -7.91 -3.20
C LEU A 150 -23.61 -7.30 -3.66
N VAL A 151 -23.61 -6.10 -4.25
CA VAL A 151 -22.35 -5.43 -4.59
C VAL A 151 -21.51 -5.08 -3.35
N LEU A 152 -22.14 -4.74 -2.22
CA LEU A 152 -21.43 -4.33 -1.00
C LEU A 152 -20.99 -5.51 -0.13
N PHE A 153 -21.82 -6.55 -0.04
CA PHE A 153 -21.64 -7.65 0.92
C PHE A 153 -21.52 -9.03 0.26
N GLY A 154 -21.67 -9.11 -1.06
CA GLY A 154 -21.50 -10.32 -1.83
C GLY A 154 -20.02 -10.64 -2.07
N ARG A 155 -19.80 -11.66 -2.90
CA ARG A 155 -18.44 -12.12 -3.20
C ARG A 155 -17.81 -11.24 -4.30
N PRO A 156 -16.48 -11.00 -4.25
CA PRO A 156 -15.80 -10.16 -5.26
C PRO A 156 -15.96 -10.63 -6.71
N ASP A 157 -16.09 -11.94 -6.95
CA ASP A 157 -16.29 -12.56 -8.27
C ASP A 157 -17.65 -12.22 -8.89
N GLN A 158 -18.61 -11.73 -8.10
CA GLN A 158 -19.91 -11.26 -8.58
C GLN A 158 -19.84 -9.87 -9.23
N ILE A 159 -18.75 -9.13 -9.03
CA ILE A 159 -18.53 -7.85 -9.68
C ILE A 159 -18.04 -8.11 -11.11
N ASP A 160 -18.66 -7.46 -12.09
CA ASP A 160 -18.29 -7.61 -13.51
C ASP A 160 -16.80 -7.27 -13.72
N HIS A 161 -16.03 -8.29 -14.10
CA HIS A 161 -14.59 -8.22 -14.33
C HIS A 161 -14.20 -7.20 -15.43
N ARG A 162 -15.14 -6.77 -16.27
CA ARG A 162 -14.92 -5.75 -17.31
C ARG A 162 -14.84 -4.32 -16.75
N ILE A 163 -15.31 -4.11 -15.51
CA ILE A 163 -15.29 -2.79 -14.86
C ILE A 163 -13.85 -2.32 -14.65
N ARG A 164 -12.95 -3.19 -14.17
CA ARG A 164 -11.55 -2.81 -13.91
C ARG A 164 -10.85 -2.33 -15.19
N PRO A 165 -10.79 -3.09 -16.31
CA PRO A 165 -10.19 -2.60 -17.55
C PRO A 165 -10.82 -1.30 -18.07
N TYR A 166 -12.13 -1.12 -17.90
CA TYR A 166 -12.80 0.13 -18.26
C TYR A 166 -12.30 1.31 -17.42
N LEU A 167 -12.24 1.16 -16.09
CA LEU A 167 -11.76 2.20 -15.19
C LEU A 167 -10.27 2.49 -15.39
N GLU A 168 -9.45 1.47 -15.62
CA GLU A 168 -8.03 1.65 -15.94
C GLU A 168 -7.86 2.48 -17.21
N ARG A 169 -8.57 2.17 -18.30
CA ARG A 169 -8.52 2.98 -19.53
C ARG A 169 -8.96 4.42 -19.32
N LYS A 170 -9.91 4.66 -18.40
CA LYS A 170 -10.48 5.98 -18.15
C LYS A 170 -9.63 6.83 -17.19
N LEU A 171 -9.05 6.21 -16.16
CA LEU A 171 -8.39 6.89 -15.04
C LEU A 171 -6.87 6.80 -15.11
N LEU A 172 -6.34 5.73 -15.67
CA LEU A 172 -4.90 5.55 -15.83
C LEU A 172 -4.52 5.91 -17.26
N SER A 173 -3.86 7.06 -17.41
CA SER A 173 -3.15 7.37 -18.65
C SER A 173 -1.98 6.39 -18.81
N ARG A 174 -2.13 5.41 -19.72
CA ARG A 174 -1.00 4.59 -20.18
C ARG A 174 -0.17 5.41 -21.15
N ASN A 175 0.84 6.09 -20.63
CA ASN A 175 1.93 6.58 -21.47
C ASN A 175 2.83 5.39 -21.83
N GLN A 176 3.42 5.40 -23.02
CA GLN A 176 4.53 4.50 -23.33
C GLN A 176 5.63 4.74 -22.29
N GLN A 177 5.94 3.73 -21.50
CA GLN A 177 7.06 3.77 -20.59
C GLN A 177 8.33 3.58 -21.42
N GLY A 178 9.22 4.56 -21.40
CA GLY A 178 10.56 4.39 -21.96
C GLY A 178 11.40 3.47 -21.09
N GLU A 179 12.60 3.12 -21.54
CA GLU A 179 13.55 2.38 -20.72
C GLU A 179 13.86 3.14 -19.42
N GLN A 180 13.92 2.42 -18.29
CA GLN A 180 14.26 3.04 -17.02
C GLN A 180 15.76 3.39 -16.99
N THR A 181 16.05 4.69 -16.96
CA THR A 181 17.43 5.17 -16.86
C THR A 181 18.05 4.75 -15.52
N ARG A 182 19.38 4.57 -15.51
CA ARG A 182 20.13 4.32 -14.26
C ARG A 182 19.88 5.42 -13.22
N TRP A 183 19.75 6.67 -13.67
CA TRP A 183 19.46 7.81 -12.82
C TRP A 183 18.08 7.71 -12.17
N LEU A 184 17.03 7.44 -12.94
CA LEU A 184 15.67 7.24 -12.41
C LEU A 184 15.64 6.16 -11.34
N ARG A 185 16.27 5.00 -11.61
CA ARG A 185 16.34 3.89 -10.66
C ARG A 185 17.05 4.28 -9.36
N GLN A 186 18.22 4.93 -9.45
CA GLN A 186 18.96 5.38 -8.28
C GLN A 186 18.20 6.44 -7.48
N PHE A 187 17.52 7.36 -8.18
CA PHE A 187 16.71 8.38 -7.55
C PHE A 187 15.51 7.78 -6.79
N ILE A 188 14.77 6.87 -7.42
CA ILE A 188 13.65 6.15 -6.79
C ILE A 188 14.14 5.37 -5.56
N LEU A 189 15.27 4.68 -5.67
CA LEU A 189 15.84 3.93 -4.55
C LEU A 189 16.20 4.87 -3.39
N ALA A 190 16.95 5.94 -3.67
CA ALA A 190 17.35 6.92 -2.66
C ALA A 190 16.13 7.58 -1.99
N GLN A 191 15.12 7.98 -2.78
CA GLN A 191 13.88 8.53 -2.26
C GLN A 191 13.13 7.54 -1.38
N THR A 192 13.06 6.26 -1.78
CA THR A 192 12.38 5.22 -1.01
C THR A 192 13.10 4.97 0.32
N CYS A 193 14.42 4.82 0.30
CA CYS A 193 15.24 4.67 1.51
C CYS A 193 15.10 5.88 2.44
N PHE A 194 15.14 7.10 1.90
CA PHE A 194 14.91 8.32 2.68
C PHE A 194 13.51 8.35 3.29
N THR A 195 12.48 7.98 2.54
CA THR A 195 11.08 7.97 3.02
C THR A 195 10.90 6.95 4.14
N LEU A 196 11.51 5.77 4.04
CA LEU A 196 11.48 4.74 5.09
C LEU A 196 12.23 5.20 6.34
N LEU A 197 13.42 5.79 6.18
CA LEU A 197 14.19 6.35 7.30
C LEU A 197 13.43 7.49 7.99
N LEU A 198 12.79 8.36 7.22
CA LEU A 198 11.97 9.45 7.73
C LEU A 198 10.77 8.90 8.50
N LEU A 199 10.04 7.92 7.94
CA LEU A 199 8.93 7.26 8.63
C LEU A 199 9.40 6.66 9.97
N PHE A 200 10.48 5.89 9.95
CA PHE A 200 11.05 5.30 11.17
C PHE A 200 11.42 6.38 12.20
N THR A 201 12.08 7.46 11.78
CA THR A 201 12.50 8.56 12.65
C THR A 201 11.28 9.28 13.24
N VAL A 202 10.27 9.58 12.43
CA VAL A 202 9.03 10.26 12.87
C VAL A 202 8.31 9.41 13.91
N VAL A 203 8.19 8.09 13.69
CA VAL A 203 7.58 7.17 14.65
C VAL A 203 8.41 7.07 15.93
N LEU A 204 9.74 6.97 15.82
CA LEU A 204 10.64 6.85 16.98
C LEU A 204 10.60 8.10 17.88
N PHE A 205 10.43 9.29 17.29
CA PHE A 205 10.45 10.56 18.00
C PHE A 205 9.07 11.24 18.06
N GLU A 206 7.97 10.52 17.83
CA GLU A 206 6.63 11.12 17.72
C GLU A 206 6.23 11.90 18.97
N PHE A 207 6.65 11.45 20.16
CA PHE A 207 6.39 12.09 21.45
C PHE A 207 7.01 13.50 21.58
N TYR A 208 8.04 13.80 20.78
CA TYR A 208 8.70 15.11 20.78
C TYR A 208 8.11 16.05 19.72
N LEU A 209 7.19 15.58 18.89
CA LEU A 209 6.60 16.34 17.79
C LEU A 209 5.20 16.83 18.16
N LYS A 210 4.91 18.08 17.80
CA LYS A 210 3.56 18.63 17.90
C LYS A 210 2.63 17.95 16.89
N PRO A 211 1.31 17.86 17.14
CA PRO A 211 0.37 17.27 16.18
C PRO A 211 0.44 17.87 14.77
N ILE A 212 0.70 19.18 14.65
CA ILE A 212 0.89 19.85 13.36
C ILE A 212 2.15 19.35 12.64
N GLN A 213 3.24 19.10 13.36
CA GLN A 213 4.50 18.58 12.81
C GLN A 213 4.33 17.15 12.33
N LEU A 214 3.63 16.32 13.12
CA LEU A 214 3.26 14.96 12.73
C LEU A 214 2.39 14.97 11.45
N GLY A 215 1.41 15.87 11.38
CA GLY A 215 0.57 16.05 10.19
C GLY A 215 1.37 16.42 8.94
N ILE A 216 2.31 17.37 9.06
CA ILE A 216 3.18 17.79 7.95
C ILE A 216 4.11 16.64 7.52
N ALA A 217 4.72 15.93 8.48
CA ALA A 217 5.59 14.80 8.20
C ALA A 217 4.83 13.64 7.53
N ALA A 218 3.63 13.33 8.01
CA ALA A 218 2.74 12.33 7.41
C ALA A 218 2.36 12.71 5.98
N ALA A 219 1.98 13.97 5.73
CA ALA A 219 1.69 14.47 4.39
C ALA A 219 2.90 14.33 3.45
N PHE A 220 4.09 14.69 3.94
CA PHE A 220 5.33 14.53 3.17
C PHE A 220 5.60 13.06 2.82
N ILE A 221 5.45 12.13 3.77
CA ILE A 221 5.64 10.69 3.55
C ILE A 221 4.63 10.16 2.52
N VAL A 222 3.34 10.50 2.67
CA VAL A 222 2.29 10.09 1.71
C VAL A 222 2.60 10.61 0.31
N PHE A 223 2.99 11.89 0.18
CA PHE A 223 3.37 12.46 -1.11
C PHE A 223 4.62 11.79 -1.69
N SER A 224 5.56 11.36 -0.86
CA SER A 224 6.78 10.65 -1.28
C SER A 224 6.45 9.27 -1.88
N VAL A 225 5.51 8.54 -1.27
CA VAL A 225 5.07 7.23 -1.78
C VAL A 225 4.28 7.40 -3.09
N ILE A 226 3.39 8.40 -3.18
CA ILE A 226 2.67 8.72 -4.42
C ILE A 226 3.67 9.13 -5.53
N SER A 227 4.65 9.98 -5.19
CA SER A 227 5.71 10.42 -6.11
C SER A 227 6.50 9.23 -6.66
N THR A 228 6.87 8.27 -5.79
CA THR A 228 7.58 7.05 -6.19
C THR A 228 6.78 6.21 -7.20
N GLY A 229 5.49 5.97 -6.94
CA GLY A 229 4.62 5.26 -7.88
C GLY A 229 4.45 6.00 -9.21
N ALA A 230 4.34 7.33 -9.15
CA ALA A 230 4.23 8.19 -10.34
C ALA A 230 5.52 8.18 -11.18
N MET A 231 6.70 8.12 -10.55
CA MET A 231 8.00 8.01 -11.23
C MET A 231 8.16 6.66 -11.92
N LEU A 232 7.77 5.56 -11.26
CA LEU A 232 7.76 4.22 -11.87
C LEU A 232 6.87 4.17 -13.12
N GLU A 233 5.78 4.94 -13.15
CA GLU A 233 4.91 5.09 -14.31
C GLU A 233 5.29 6.27 -15.24
N GLN A 234 6.45 6.89 -15.02
CA GLN A 234 7.00 8.01 -15.79
C GLN A 234 6.01 9.18 -15.99
N LYS A 235 5.24 9.51 -14.95
CA LYS A 235 4.27 10.62 -15.00
C LYS A 235 4.99 11.96 -14.91
N ARG A 236 4.64 12.89 -15.80
CA ARG A 236 5.22 14.26 -15.82
C ARG A 236 4.70 15.17 -14.70
N TRP A 237 3.51 14.90 -14.19
CA TRP A 237 2.91 15.69 -13.09
C TRP A 237 3.62 15.46 -11.75
N VAL A 238 4.53 14.49 -11.65
CA VAL A 238 5.27 14.21 -10.40
C VAL A 238 6.11 15.40 -9.94
N PHE A 239 6.56 16.25 -10.86
CA PHE A 239 7.24 17.50 -10.52
C PHE A 239 6.39 18.39 -9.60
N ASN A 240 5.08 18.46 -9.85
CA ASN A 240 4.17 19.28 -9.04
C ASN A 240 4.08 18.73 -7.60
N LEU A 241 4.13 17.40 -7.43
CA LEU A 241 4.18 16.77 -6.11
C LEU A 241 5.49 17.04 -5.38
N ASP A 242 6.62 16.89 -6.08
CA ASP A 242 7.93 17.15 -5.46
C ASP A 242 8.08 18.64 -5.11
N PHE A 243 7.52 19.55 -5.91
CA PHE A 243 7.41 20.97 -5.57
C PHE A 243 6.56 21.18 -4.31
N ALA A 244 5.40 20.53 -4.20
CA ALA A 244 4.57 20.58 -2.99
C ALA A 244 5.31 20.03 -1.76
N ARG A 245 6.06 18.94 -1.91
CA ARG A 245 6.91 18.35 -0.85
C ARG A 245 7.98 19.31 -0.37
N LEU A 246 8.61 20.06 -1.28
CA LEU A 246 9.58 21.10 -0.89
C LEU A 246 8.92 22.20 -0.06
N GLY A 247 7.69 22.60 -0.41
CA GLY A 247 6.88 23.51 0.41
C GLY A 247 6.63 22.96 1.83
N LEU A 248 6.28 21.67 1.94
CA LEU A 248 6.10 21.01 3.24
C LEU A 248 7.38 21.02 4.08
N VAL A 249 8.57 20.87 3.48
CA VAL A 249 9.85 20.99 4.20
C VAL A 249 10.01 22.40 4.78
N GLY A 250 9.74 23.44 4.01
CA GLY A 250 9.79 24.82 4.50
C GLY A 250 8.82 25.05 5.68
N ILE A 251 7.57 24.58 5.55
CA ILE A 251 6.56 24.68 6.62
C ILE A 251 7.00 23.88 7.86
N PHE A 252 7.58 22.70 7.67
CA PHE A 252 8.09 21.87 8.77
C PHE A 252 9.19 22.58 9.54
N ILE A 253 10.21 23.12 8.85
CA ILE A 253 11.31 23.87 9.47
C ILE A 253 10.78 25.11 10.21
N PHE A 254 9.88 25.88 9.58
CA PHE A 254 9.27 27.05 10.19
C PHE A 254 8.49 26.71 11.47
N SER A 255 7.86 25.53 11.54
CA SER A 255 7.13 25.09 12.73
C SER A 255 8.01 24.88 13.97
N PHE A 256 9.33 24.66 13.80
CA PHE A 256 10.29 24.55 14.89
C PHE A 256 10.87 25.92 15.28
N ILE A 257 11.16 26.77 14.29
CA ILE A 257 11.87 28.04 14.50
C ILE A 257 11.09 29.19 13.85
N PRO A 258 9.89 29.54 14.35
CA PRO A 258 9.07 30.57 13.73
C PRO A 258 9.75 31.93 13.88
N SER A 259 10.28 32.47 12.78
CA SER A 259 10.94 33.78 12.75
C SER A 259 10.71 34.49 11.41
N ALA A 260 10.66 35.82 11.45
CA ALA A 260 10.46 36.63 10.24
C ALA A 260 11.59 36.43 9.19
N PRO A 261 12.88 36.38 9.57
CA PRO A 261 13.95 36.11 8.60
C PRO A 261 13.80 34.75 7.91
N LEU A 262 13.45 33.70 8.66
CA LEU A 262 13.23 32.37 8.09
C LEU A 262 12.02 32.35 7.13
N LEU A 263 10.92 33.01 7.52
CA LEU A 263 9.74 33.11 6.66
C LEU A 263 10.09 33.81 5.33
N LEU A 264 10.80 34.94 5.40
CA LEU A 264 11.25 35.66 4.21
C LEU A 264 12.17 34.81 3.34
N LEU A 265 13.08 34.04 3.95
CA LEU A 265 13.95 33.11 3.22
C LEU A 265 13.15 32.02 2.50
N ILE A 266 12.19 31.38 3.19
CA ILE A 266 11.32 30.36 2.59
C ILE A 266 10.52 30.95 1.43
N LEU A 267 9.90 32.11 1.62
CA LEU A 267 9.13 32.80 0.58
C LEU A 267 10.01 33.22 -0.60
N PHE A 268 11.22 33.68 -0.35
CA PHE A 268 12.19 34.04 -1.38
C PHE A 268 12.60 32.83 -2.23
N ILE A 269 12.92 31.69 -1.60
CA ILE A 269 13.23 30.44 -2.28
C ILE A 269 12.04 29.97 -3.12
N LEU A 270 10.83 29.98 -2.54
CA LEU A 270 9.61 29.61 -3.27
C LEU A 270 9.35 30.55 -4.46
N ALA A 271 9.56 31.85 -4.30
CA ALA A 271 9.41 32.82 -5.38
C ALA A 271 10.39 32.56 -6.53
N ILE A 272 11.67 32.28 -6.23
CA ILE A 272 12.65 31.89 -7.26
C ILE A 272 12.18 30.65 -8.01
N ILE A 273 11.75 29.61 -7.30
CA ILE A 273 11.33 28.36 -7.94
C ILE A 273 10.07 28.58 -8.79
N LEU A 274 9.14 29.43 -8.33
CA LEU A 274 7.94 29.79 -9.11
C LEU A 274 8.28 30.58 -10.37
N ILE A 275 9.22 31.54 -10.29
CA ILE A 275 9.71 32.30 -11.45
C ILE A 275 10.31 31.35 -12.50
N TYR A 276 11.11 30.39 -12.06
CA TYR A 276 11.78 29.42 -12.94
C TYR A 276 11.02 28.09 -13.08
N TYR A 277 9.73 28.04 -12.72
CA TYR A 277 8.98 26.79 -12.57
C TYR A 277 9.04 25.92 -13.82
N LYS A 278 8.71 26.50 -14.98
CA LYS A 278 8.69 25.77 -16.27
C LYS A 278 10.08 25.26 -16.64
N THR A 279 11.12 26.07 -16.45
CA THR A 279 12.50 25.70 -16.77
C THR A 279 12.98 24.56 -15.87
N ILE A 280 12.74 24.64 -14.57
CA ILE A 280 13.09 23.59 -13.61
C ILE A 280 12.30 22.31 -13.92
N GLN A 281 10.99 22.43 -14.21
CA GLN A 281 10.16 21.29 -14.58
C GLN A 281 10.70 20.56 -15.81
N GLN A 282 11.06 21.30 -16.86
CA GLN A 282 11.60 20.72 -18.10
C GLN A 282 12.92 19.99 -17.83
N GLN A 283 13.84 20.59 -17.07
CA GLN A 283 15.11 19.95 -16.71
C GLN A 283 14.93 18.73 -15.79
N TYR A 284 14.00 18.80 -14.84
CA TYR A 284 13.66 17.69 -13.96
C TYR A 284 13.12 16.50 -14.77
N VAL A 285 12.15 16.76 -15.65
CA VAL A 285 11.53 15.73 -16.50
C VAL A 285 12.54 15.13 -17.48
N SER A 286 13.37 15.96 -18.13
CA SER A 286 14.37 15.47 -19.11
C SER A 286 15.49 14.65 -18.47
N ARG A 287 15.84 14.93 -17.21
CA ARG A 287 16.82 14.12 -16.46
C ARG A 287 16.25 12.79 -15.98
N LEU A 288 14.98 12.77 -15.57
CA LEU A 288 14.35 11.56 -15.06
C LEU A 288 13.93 10.61 -16.19
N TYR A 289 13.37 11.16 -17.26
CA TYR A 289 12.81 10.38 -18.35
C TYR A 289 13.58 10.67 -19.63
N THR A 290 14.23 9.64 -20.18
CA THR A 290 14.70 9.63 -21.56
C THR A 290 13.47 9.48 -22.46
N TYR A 291 12.94 10.60 -22.95
CA TYR A 291 12.05 10.55 -24.10
C TYR A 291 12.93 10.51 -25.35
N THR A 292 12.88 9.41 -26.10
CA THR A 292 13.12 9.44 -27.54
C THR A 292 11.97 10.16 -28.22
#